data_AF-A0A1A8N2M7-F1
#
_entry.id   AF-A0A1A8N2M7-F1
#
_cell.length_a   1.000
_cell.length_b   1.000
_cell.length_c   1.000
_cell.angle_alpha   90.00
_cell.angle_beta   90.00
_cell.angle_gamma   90.00
#
_symmetry.space_group_name_H-M   'P 1'
#
loop_
_entity.id
_entity.type
_entity.pdbx_description
1 polymer ?
#
loop_
_entity_poly.entity_id
_entity_poly.type
_entity_poly.pdbx_seq_one_letter_code
_entity_poly.pdbx_strand_id
1 'polypeptide(L)'
;VNHSQRSSETPLKTWIISKEDGEVIAAHCNCMAGLSESCTHVGAVLFSIEAGVRMRDSASCTSEQCKWLMPSHVKKIPAAPVAD
;
A
#
# COMPACT_ATOMS: atom_id res chain seq x y z
N VAL A 1 -18.86 -3.58 4.82
CA VAL A 1 -19.32 -3.96 6.17
C VAL A 1 -18.75 -2.99 7.17
N ASN A 2 -19.59 -2.23 7.87
CA ASN A 2 -19.14 -1.33 8.91
C ASN A 2 -19.24 -2.09 10.23
N HIS A 3 -18.16 -2.80 10.59
CA HIS A 3 -18.02 -3.26 11.97
C HIS A 3 -17.99 -2.04 12.88
N SER A 4 -18.38 -2.20 14.15
CA SER A 4 -18.02 -1.27 15.21
C SER A 4 -16.50 -1.07 15.16
N GLN A 5 -16.00 -0.02 14.50
CA GLN A 5 -14.57 0.36 14.51
C GLN A 5 -14.24 1.06 15.85
N ARG A 6 -14.81 0.54 16.93
CA ARG A 6 -14.62 1.09 18.26
C ARG A 6 -13.20 0.77 18.66
N SER A 7 -12.42 1.80 18.92
CA SER A 7 -11.01 1.69 19.32
C SER A 7 -10.78 0.86 20.59
N SER A 8 -11.83 0.64 21.40
CA SER A 8 -11.80 -0.21 22.58
C SER A 8 -12.01 -1.71 22.30
N GLU A 9 -12.43 -2.08 21.09
CA GLU A 9 -12.61 -3.49 20.71
C GLU A 9 -11.29 -4.07 20.19
N THR A 10 -11.08 -5.37 20.46
CA THR A 10 -9.90 -6.06 19.92
C THR A 10 -10.01 -6.13 18.39
N PRO A 11 -8.97 -5.72 17.64
CA PRO A 11 -9.00 -5.80 16.19
C PRO A 11 -9.24 -7.21 15.67
N LEU A 12 -9.95 -7.30 14.55
CA LEU A 12 -10.13 -8.56 13.82
C LEU A 12 -8.77 -9.08 13.34
N LYS A 13 -8.60 -10.40 13.42
CA LYS A 13 -7.40 -11.10 12.95
C LYS A 13 -7.65 -11.60 11.55
N THR A 14 -6.96 -11.01 10.59
CA THR A 14 -6.97 -11.43 9.19
C THR A 14 -5.58 -11.96 8.84
N TRP A 15 -5.52 -13.15 8.25
CA TRP A 15 -4.27 -13.76 7.81
C TRP A 15 -4.40 -14.26 6.37
N ILE A 16 -3.26 -14.34 5.70
CA ILE A 16 -3.12 -14.81 4.31
C ILE A 16 -1.90 -15.73 4.27
N ILE A 17 -2.01 -16.82 3.51
CA ILE A 17 -0.91 -17.70 3.13
C ILE A 17 -0.76 -17.57 1.63
N SER A 18 0.43 -17.17 1.17
CA SER A 18 0.76 -17.07 -0.25
C SER A 18 2.09 -17.77 -0.54
N LYS A 19 2.28 -18.15 -1.80
CA LYS A 19 3.59 -18.55 -2.34
C LYS A 19 4.48 -17.33 -2.56
N GLU A 20 5.75 -17.57 -2.85
CA GLU A 20 6.73 -16.52 -3.17
C GLU A 20 6.42 -15.77 -4.45
N ASP A 21 5.71 -16.41 -5.39
CA ASP A 21 5.26 -15.81 -6.66
C ASP A 21 4.00 -14.94 -6.53
N GLY A 22 3.43 -14.84 -5.32
CA GLY A 22 2.21 -14.08 -5.05
C GLY A 22 0.91 -14.87 -5.19
N GLU A 23 0.94 -16.16 -5.54
CA GLU A 23 -0.26 -17.01 -5.56
C GLU A 23 -0.84 -17.15 -4.14
N VAL A 24 -2.10 -16.77 -3.96
CA VAL A 24 -2.80 -16.89 -2.67
C VAL A 24 -3.30 -18.32 -2.49
N ILE A 25 -2.79 -19.02 -1.46
CA ILE A 25 -3.17 -20.40 -1.13
C ILE A 25 -4.43 -20.41 -0.26
N ALA A 26 -4.45 -19.57 0.79
CA ALA A 26 -5.54 -19.49 1.73
C ALA A 26 -5.57 -18.12 2.41
N ALA A 27 -6.76 -17.69 2.84
CA ALA A 27 -6.91 -16.50 3.64
C ALA A 27 -8.15 -16.62 4.51
N HIS A 28 -8.15 -15.97 5.68
CA HIS A 28 -9.28 -15.98 6.59
C HIS A 28 -9.29 -14.75 7.49
N CYS A 29 -10.47 -14.42 7.99
CA CYS A 29 -10.70 -13.40 9.00
C CYS A 29 -11.66 -13.93 10.05
N ASN A 30 -11.41 -13.65 11.33
CA ASN A 30 -12.28 -14.08 12.43
C ASN A 30 -13.56 -13.24 12.59
N CYS A 31 -13.95 -12.44 11.61
CA CYS A 31 -15.26 -11.77 11.60
C CYS A 31 -16.39 -12.76 11.25
N MET A 32 -17.63 -12.42 11.59
CA MET A 32 -18.78 -13.31 11.36
C MET A 32 -18.91 -13.80 9.90
N ALA A 33 -18.68 -12.91 8.92
CA ALA A 33 -18.71 -13.29 7.50
C ALA A 33 -17.51 -14.17 7.09
N GLY A 34 -16.36 -13.98 7.75
CA GLY A 34 -15.17 -14.80 7.51
C GLY A 34 -15.31 -16.20 8.08
N LEU A 35 -16.12 -16.39 9.12
CA LEU A 35 -16.44 -17.69 9.68
C LEU A 35 -17.33 -18.53 8.75
N SER A 36 -18.15 -17.90 7.90
CA SER A 36 -18.97 -18.60 6.90
C SER A 36 -18.21 -18.82 5.59
N GLU A 37 -17.47 -17.82 5.11
CA GLU A 37 -16.77 -17.87 3.82
C GLU A 37 -15.67 -16.78 3.72
N SER A 38 -15.52 -16.15 2.54
CA SER A 38 -14.63 -15.00 2.34
C SER A 38 -15.31 -13.70 2.75
N CYS A 39 -14.61 -12.85 3.51
CA CYS A 39 -15.11 -11.54 3.91
C CYS A 39 -14.37 -10.40 3.21
N THR A 40 -14.94 -9.19 3.23
CA THR A 40 -14.29 -8.01 2.64
C THR A 40 -12.99 -7.62 3.36
N HIS A 41 -12.76 -8.03 4.61
CA HIS A 41 -11.49 -7.77 5.30
C HIS A 41 -10.34 -8.52 4.63
N VAL A 42 -10.55 -9.77 4.22
CA VAL A 42 -9.57 -10.53 3.42
C VAL A 42 -9.27 -9.79 2.13
N GLY A 43 -10.31 -9.35 1.41
CA GLY A 43 -10.15 -8.53 0.21
C GLY A 43 -9.35 -7.26 0.46
N ALA A 44 -9.66 -6.52 1.52
CA ALA A 44 -8.95 -5.28 1.87
C ALA A 44 -7.46 -5.50 2.14
N VAL A 45 -7.10 -6.59 2.83
CA VAL A 45 -5.69 -6.93 3.05
C VAL A 45 -5.00 -7.29 1.73
N LEU A 46 -5.65 -8.08 0.86
CA LEU A 46 -5.12 -8.42 -0.46
C LEU A 46 -4.89 -7.17 -1.35
N PHE A 47 -5.86 -6.25 -1.37
CA PHE A 47 -5.70 -4.97 -2.07
C PHE A 47 -4.56 -4.12 -1.51
N SER A 48 -4.37 -4.13 -0.20
CA SER A 48 -3.28 -3.40 0.45
C SER A 48 -1.92 -3.99 0.07
N ILE A 49 -1.81 -5.31 0.01
CA ILE A 49 -0.59 -6.02 -0.44
C ILE A 49 -0.30 -5.69 -1.90
N GLU A 50 -1.29 -5.79 -2.80
CA GLU A 50 -1.14 -5.44 -4.23
C GLU A 50 -0.64 -4.00 -4.37
N ALA A 51 -1.27 -3.05 -3.68
CA ALA A 51 -0.89 -1.65 -3.76
C ALA A 51 0.55 -1.43 -3.28
N GLY A 52 0.95 -2.11 -2.20
CA GLY A 52 2.32 -2.07 -1.68
C GLY A 52 3.35 -2.63 -2.67
N VAL A 53 3.04 -3.76 -3.32
CA VAL A 53 3.90 -4.36 -4.37
C VAL A 53 4.01 -3.41 -5.55
N ARG A 54 2.88 -2.88 -6.03
CA ARG A 54 2.87 -1.92 -7.13
C ARG A 54 3.68 -0.67 -6.80
N MET A 55 3.57 -0.12 -5.59
CA MET A 55 4.37 1.02 -5.15
C MET A 55 5.86 0.70 -5.02
N ARG A 56 6.22 -0.54 -4.68
CA ARG A 56 7.62 -0.99 -4.61
C ARG A 56 8.23 -1.11 -6.00
N ASP A 57 7.49 -1.70 -6.94
CA ASP A 57 8.00 -2.04 -8.27
C ASP A 57 7.87 -0.88 -9.27
N SER A 58 7.00 0.10 -8.97
CA SER A 58 6.90 1.34 -9.74
C SER A 58 7.70 2.47 -9.06
N ALA A 59 8.73 2.95 -9.73
CA ALA A 59 9.34 4.23 -9.35
C ALA A 59 8.37 5.34 -9.76
N SER A 60 7.83 6.07 -8.77
CA SER A 60 7.09 7.30 -9.05
C SER A 60 7.99 8.28 -9.81
N CYS A 61 7.41 9.12 -10.66
CA CYS A 61 8.16 10.20 -11.31
C CYS A 61 8.84 11.16 -10.31
N THR A 62 8.39 11.18 -9.05
CA THR A 62 8.99 11.90 -7.93
C THR A 62 10.08 11.12 -7.19
N SER A 63 10.11 9.79 -7.33
CA SER A 63 11.17 8.92 -6.82
C SER A 63 12.38 8.88 -7.76
N GLU A 64 12.16 9.21 -9.03
CA GLU A 64 13.19 9.41 -10.05
C GLU A 64 13.76 10.82 -9.97
N GLN A 65 15.03 11.00 -10.38
CA GLN A 65 15.59 12.33 -10.53
C GLN A 65 14.78 13.13 -11.54
N CYS A 66 14.41 14.38 -11.20
CA CYS A 66 13.63 15.25 -12.07
C CYS A 66 14.18 15.27 -13.51
N LYS A 67 13.41 14.69 -14.44
CA LYS A 67 13.72 14.66 -15.88
C LYS A 67 13.42 15.98 -16.59
N TRP A 68 12.95 17.01 -15.87
CA TRP A 68 12.90 18.37 -16.39
C TRP A 68 14.32 18.79 -16.71
N LEU A 69 14.71 18.53 -17.96
CA LEU A 69 15.99 18.87 -18.52
C LEU A 69 16.23 20.33 -18.22
N MET A 70 17.30 20.59 -17.46
CA MET A 70 17.85 21.93 -17.34
C MET A 70 17.94 22.52 -18.74
N PRO A 71 17.37 23.72 -19.00
CA PRO A 71 17.60 24.40 -20.26
C PRO A 71 19.11 24.42 -20.49
N SER A 72 19.57 24.05 -21.69
CA SER A 72 21.00 23.81 -21.97
C SER A 72 21.92 25.01 -21.68
N HIS A 73 21.36 26.21 -21.50
CA HIS A 73 22.05 27.42 -21.07
C HIS A 73 22.25 27.58 -19.56
N VAL A 74 21.53 26.83 -18.73
CA VAL A 74 21.61 26.94 -17.27
C VAL A 74 22.47 25.81 -16.72
N LYS A 75 23.72 26.13 -16.36
CA LYS A 75 24.70 25.14 -15.86
C LYS A 75 24.64 24.94 -14.35
N LYS A 76 24.13 25.91 -13.58
CA LYS A 76 24.00 25.87 -12.12
C LYS A 76 22.80 26.72 -11.68
N ILE A 77 21.95 26.16 -10.83
CA ILE A 77 20.92 26.91 -10.10
C ILE A 77 21.45 27.11 -8.68
N PRO A 78 21.63 28.35 -8.19
CA PRO A 78 21.96 28.58 -6.79
C PRO A 78 20.80 28.09 -5.92
N ALA A 79 21.11 27.32 -4.87
CA ALA A 79 20.10 26.87 -3.91
C ALA A 79 19.45 28.09 -3.25
N ALA A 80 18.11 28.17 -3.30
CA ALA A 80 17.38 29.15 -2.54
C ALA A 80 17.42 28.77 -1.04
N PRO A 81 17.56 29.74 -0.12
CA PRO A 81 17.39 29.46 1.30
C PRO A 81 15.98 28.92 1.55
N VAL A 82 15.85 27.93 2.44
CA VAL A 82 14.55 27.51 2.95
C VAL A 82 13.95 28.71 3.68
N ALA A 83 12.78 29.16 3.24
CA ALA A 83 12.00 30.14 4.00
C ALA A 83 11.43 29.44 5.24
N ASP A 84 11.66 30.01 6.42
CA ASP A 84 11.02 29.61 7.68
C ASP A 84 9.49 29.83 7.65
#